data_AF-A0A7K7UKN6-F1
#
_entry.id   AF-A0A7K7UKN6-F1
#
_cell.length_a   1.000
_cell.length_b   1.000
_cell.length_c   1.000
_cell.angle_alpha   90.00
_cell.angle_beta   90.00
_cell.angle_gamma   90.00
#
_symmetry.space_group_name_H-M   'P 1'
#
loop_
_entity.id
_entity.type
_entity.pdbx_description
1 polymer ?
#
loop_
_entity_poly.entity_id
_entity_poly.type
_entity_poly.pdbx_seq_one_letter_code
_entity_poly.pdbx_strand_id
1 'polypeptide(L)'
;LAGAGTCYQQAKRVLHVAVPDRLHARERETSVIQQFLREHVCGHRPGSLYISGAPGTGKTACLSRVLLDCKDELAGSKTVVLNCMALSSPQGVFPAVAQQLGLPAAAGREGLRRLEKRLTAQGPMVLLVLDELDQLESKGQDVLYTLFDLVLLPSPPHPALPAGLANALDLTDRSLARLGARLAGSPRLLHFLPYTREQLSTILQERLGQVAGDTILDTAALQFCARKVSAVSGDARKALDICRRAVEVVELEVRSQTLLKPLPSGE
;
A
#
# COMPACT_ATOMS: atom_id res chain seq x y z
N LEU A 1 -37.54 8.79 -10.59
CA LEU A 1 -37.37 7.34 -10.78
C LEU A 1 -36.00 6.94 -11.36
N ALA A 2 -35.36 7.75 -12.22
CA ALA A 2 -33.97 7.49 -12.67
C ALA A 2 -32.88 7.74 -11.60
N GLY A 3 -33.14 8.58 -10.58
CA GLY A 3 -32.13 9.02 -9.60
C GLY A 3 -31.78 8.03 -8.48
N ALA A 4 -32.69 7.11 -8.11
CA ALA A 4 -32.44 6.18 -6.99
C ALA A 4 -31.51 5.02 -7.40
N GLY A 5 -31.72 4.45 -8.60
CA GLY A 5 -30.84 3.41 -9.15
C GLY A 5 -29.42 3.90 -9.41
N THR A 6 -29.25 5.17 -9.80
CA THR A 6 -27.93 5.79 -9.98
C THR A 6 -27.21 6.03 -8.65
N CYS A 7 -27.94 6.34 -7.58
CA CYS A 7 -27.39 6.60 -6.24
C CYS A 7 -26.76 5.34 -5.62
N TYR A 8 -27.46 4.19 -5.67
CA TYR A 8 -26.91 2.91 -5.19
C TYR A 8 -25.70 2.44 -6.01
N GLN A 9 -25.73 2.63 -7.33
CA GLN A 9 -24.59 2.29 -8.19
C GLN A 9 -23.38 3.18 -7.92
N GLN A 10 -23.58 4.48 -7.67
CA GLN A 10 -22.52 5.40 -7.27
C GLN A 10 -21.93 5.01 -5.91
N ALA A 11 -22.77 4.67 -4.93
CA ALA A 11 -22.30 4.23 -3.61
C ALA A 11 -21.44 2.97 -3.68
N LYS A 12 -21.83 1.98 -4.49
CA LYS A 12 -21.00 0.79 -4.70
C LYS A 12 -19.66 1.11 -5.35
N ARG A 13 -19.63 2.08 -6.28
CA ARG A 13 -18.39 2.53 -6.91
C ARG A 13 -17.46 3.21 -5.90
N VAL A 14 -18.00 4.07 -5.03
CA VAL A 14 -17.15 4.77 -4.04
C VAL A 14 -16.73 3.86 -2.88
N LEU A 15 -17.55 2.88 -2.52
CA LEU A 15 -17.21 1.83 -1.56
C LEU A 15 -16.29 0.74 -2.15
N HIS A 16 -15.90 0.83 -3.42
CA HIS A 16 -14.96 -0.09 -4.01
C HIS A 16 -13.56 0.09 -3.38
N VAL A 17 -12.82 -1.02 -3.24
CA VAL A 17 -11.47 -1.07 -2.65
C VAL A 17 -10.40 -0.52 -3.62
N ALA A 18 -10.73 0.51 -4.39
CA ALA A 18 -9.75 1.22 -5.21
C ALA A 18 -8.94 2.18 -4.33
N VAL A 19 -7.69 2.45 -4.74
CA VAL A 19 -6.82 3.42 -4.07
C VAL A 19 -7.54 4.78 -4.03
N PRO A 20 -7.79 5.36 -2.85
CA PRO A 20 -8.42 6.68 -2.74
C PRO A 20 -7.55 7.79 -3.33
N ASP A 21 -8.19 8.85 -3.80
CA ASP A 21 -7.51 10.14 -4.04
C ASP A 21 -7.01 10.77 -2.74
N ARG A 22 -7.68 10.52 -1.60
CA ARG A 22 -7.25 10.97 -0.27
C ARG A 22 -7.30 9.85 0.75
N LEU A 23 -6.14 9.54 1.32
CA LEU A 23 -6.02 8.50 2.33
C LEU A 23 -6.15 9.12 3.72
N HIS A 24 -7.36 9.01 4.27
CA HIS A 24 -7.67 9.53 5.60
C HIS A 24 -7.22 8.55 6.69
N ALA A 25 -6.98 9.10 7.89
CA ALA A 25 -6.59 8.37 9.10
C ALA A 25 -5.18 7.75 9.07
N ARG A 26 -4.31 8.19 8.14
CA ARG A 26 -2.88 7.83 8.07
C ARG A 26 -1.98 9.04 7.83
N GLU A 27 -2.41 10.21 8.26
CA GLU A 27 -1.71 11.48 8.03
C GLU A 27 -0.32 11.46 8.69
N ARG A 28 -0.21 10.84 9.87
CA ARG A 28 1.06 10.69 10.60
C ARG A 28 2.04 9.79 9.84
N GLU A 29 1.60 8.61 9.42
CA GLU A 29 2.41 7.65 8.68
C GLU A 29 2.83 8.21 7.32
N THR A 30 1.90 8.88 6.62
CA THR A 30 2.17 9.60 5.37
C THR A 30 3.28 10.62 5.57
N SER A 31 3.19 11.43 6.63
CA SER A 31 4.19 12.46 6.96
C SER A 31 5.57 11.84 7.23
N VAL A 32 5.62 10.70 7.94
CA VAL A 32 6.88 9.99 8.21
C VAL A 32 7.52 9.46 6.93
N ILE A 33 6.74 8.89 6.02
CA ILE A 33 7.25 8.39 4.72
C ILE A 33 7.73 9.55 3.87
N GLN A 34 6.98 10.65 3.78
CA GLN A 34 7.38 11.86 3.04
C GLN A 34 8.68 12.45 3.58
N GLN A 35 8.81 12.56 4.91
CA GLN A 35 10.03 13.03 5.55
C GLN A 35 11.23 12.12 5.23
N PHE A 36 11.04 10.80 5.33
CA PHE A 36 12.07 9.82 4.97
C PHE A 36 12.51 9.97 3.50
N LEU A 37 11.56 10.08 2.58
CA LEU A 37 11.87 10.30 1.17
C LEU A 37 12.67 11.59 0.97
N ARG A 38 12.26 12.71 1.56
CA ARG A 38 13.01 13.97 1.45
C ARG A 38 14.43 13.88 2.02
N GLU A 39 14.58 13.28 3.20
CA GLU A 39 15.88 13.15 3.87
C GLU A 39 16.87 12.27 3.08
N HIS A 40 16.38 11.19 2.46
CA HIS A 40 17.23 10.21 1.77
C HIS A 40 17.36 10.48 0.27
N VAL A 41 16.25 10.83 -0.41
CA VAL A 41 16.23 11.15 -1.84
C VAL A 41 16.90 12.49 -2.10
N CYS A 42 16.40 13.57 -1.48
CA CYS A 42 16.95 14.91 -1.72
C CYS A 42 18.32 15.07 -1.04
N GLY A 43 18.47 14.49 0.15
CA GLY A 43 19.74 14.50 0.89
C GLY A 43 20.82 13.55 0.33
N HIS A 44 20.51 12.73 -0.67
CA HIS A 44 21.43 11.73 -1.26
C HIS A 44 22.08 10.84 -0.20
N ARG A 45 21.26 10.30 0.73
CA ARG A 45 21.72 9.44 1.84
C ARG A 45 21.14 8.04 1.71
N PRO A 46 21.92 6.98 2.00
CA PRO A 46 21.41 5.62 1.94
C PRO A 46 20.46 5.45 3.12
N GLY A 47 19.38 4.70 2.91
CA GLY A 47 18.39 4.50 3.95
C GLY A 47 17.49 3.34 3.62
N SER A 48 17.10 2.63 4.67
CA SER A 48 16.07 1.62 4.60
C SER A 48 14.91 1.98 5.53
N LEU A 49 13.70 1.99 4.97
CA LEU A 49 12.46 2.14 5.75
C LEU A 49 11.67 0.85 5.59
N TYR A 50 11.42 0.22 6.72
CA TYR A 50 10.64 -1.00 6.82
C TYR A 50 9.26 -0.67 7.38
N ILE A 51 8.23 -0.97 6.59
CA ILE A 51 6.83 -0.72 6.94
C ILE A 51 6.18 -2.05 7.29
N SER A 52 5.65 -2.16 8.51
CA SER A 52 4.96 -3.36 9.02
C SER A 52 3.50 -3.10 9.34
N GLY A 53 2.71 -4.16 9.43
CA GLY A 53 1.33 -4.11 9.93
C GLY A 53 0.43 -5.15 9.28
N ALA A 54 -0.75 -5.37 9.87
CA ALA A 54 -1.74 -6.33 9.40
C ALA A 54 -2.22 -6.04 7.95
N PRO A 55 -2.72 -7.04 7.21
CA PRO A 55 -3.32 -6.80 5.90
C PRO A 55 -4.53 -5.86 6.03
N GLY A 56 -4.75 -5.01 5.03
CA GLY A 56 -5.90 -4.10 5.02
C GLY A 56 -5.76 -2.82 5.86
N THR A 57 -4.59 -2.55 6.45
CA THR A 57 -4.28 -1.31 7.19
C THR A 57 -3.93 -0.12 6.30
N GLY A 58 -3.87 -0.29 4.97
CA GLY A 58 -3.68 0.80 4.01
C GLY A 58 -2.23 1.11 3.63
N LYS A 59 -1.26 0.23 3.95
CA LYS A 59 0.17 0.39 3.63
C LYS A 59 0.43 0.69 2.15
N THR A 60 0.06 -0.22 1.24
CA THR A 60 0.24 -0.07 -0.22
C THR A 60 -0.42 1.20 -0.76
N ALA A 61 -1.62 1.52 -0.25
CA ALA A 61 -2.36 2.70 -0.70
C ALA A 61 -1.69 4.00 -0.21
N CYS A 62 -1.19 4.03 1.03
CA CYS A 62 -0.43 5.16 1.59
C CYS A 62 0.85 5.38 0.79
N LEU A 63 1.56 4.30 0.51
CA LEU A 63 2.83 4.34 -0.20
C LEU A 63 2.67 4.81 -1.65
N SER A 64 1.69 4.25 -2.37
CA SER A 64 1.36 4.68 -3.73
C SER A 64 0.96 6.16 -3.78
N ARG A 65 0.23 6.64 -2.76
CA ARG A 65 -0.17 8.04 -2.66
C ARG A 65 1.03 8.95 -2.42
N VAL A 66 1.90 8.60 -1.47
CA VAL A 66 3.11 9.40 -1.18
C VAL A 66 4.03 9.47 -2.40
N LEU A 67 4.20 8.37 -3.15
CA LEU A 67 4.99 8.37 -4.39
C LEU A 67 4.38 9.29 -5.47
N LEU A 68 3.05 9.35 -5.53
CA LEU A 68 2.34 10.25 -6.45
C LEU A 68 2.52 11.72 -6.04
N ASP A 69 2.36 12.02 -4.75
CA ASP A 69 2.46 13.37 -4.20
C ASP A 69 3.90 13.91 -4.27
N CYS A 70 4.89 13.05 -4.09
CA CYS A 70 6.31 13.40 -4.17
C CYS A 70 6.91 13.18 -5.57
N LYS A 71 6.11 12.94 -6.62
CA LYS A 71 6.61 12.58 -7.95
C LYS A 71 7.57 13.64 -8.53
N ASP A 72 7.27 14.93 -8.30
CA ASP A 72 8.10 16.04 -8.77
C ASP A 72 9.42 16.13 -8.00
N GLU A 73 9.39 15.89 -6.69
CA GLU A 73 10.58 15.81 -5.83
C GLU A 73 11.46 14.59 -6.20
N LEU A 74 10.82 13.50 -6.64
CA LEU A 74 11.46 12.25 -7.05
C LEU A 74 11.94 12.24 -8.51
N ALA A 75 11.67 13.29 -9.31
CA ALA A 75 11.96 13.31 -10.75
C ALA A 75 13.45 13.13 -11.10
N GLY A 76 14.36 13.50 -10.18
CA GLY A 76 15.81 13.26 -10.31
C GLY A 76 16.25 11.84 -9.91
N SER A 77 15.34 11.02 -9.41
CA SER A 77 15.59 9.64 -8.95
C SER A 77 14.90 8.62 -9.84
N LYS A 78 15.43 7.40 -9.88
CA LYS A 78 14.81 6.28 -10.56
C LYS A 78 14.01 5.46 -9.55
N THR A 79 12.69 5.59 -9.58
CA THR A 79 11.78 4.79 -8.73
C THR A 79 11.46 3.46 -9.37
N VAL A 80 11.64 2.37 -8.60
CA VAL A 80 11.33 0.99 -8.97
C VAL A 80 10.28 0.50 -7.99
N VAL A 81 9.09 0.15 -8.47
CA VAL A 81 8.00 -0.37 -7.64
C VAL A 81 7.72 -1.81 -8.06
N LEU A 82 7.87 -2.74 -7.12
CA LEU A 82 7.68 -4.17 -7.35
C LEU A 82 6.77 -4.76 -6.29
N ASN A 83 5.74 -5.47 -6.75
CA ASN A 83 4.92 -6.32 -5.89
C ASN A 83 5.52 -7.73 -5.89
N CYS A 84 6.03 -8.18 -4.73
CA CYS A 84 6.70 -9.46 -4.61
C CYS A 84 5.73 -10.64 -4.75
N MET A 85 4.42 -10.45 -4.53
CA MET A 85 3.39 -11.47 -4.81
C MET A 85 3.28 -11.85 -6.29
N ALA A 86 3.70 -10.97 -7.20
CA ALA A 86 3.66 -11.26 -8.64
C ALA A 86 4.84 -12.15 -9.10
N LEU A 87 5.83 -12.38 -8.23
CA LEU A 87 7.02 -13.14 -8.56
C LEU A 87 6.78 -14.65 -8.35
N SER A 88 7.20 -15.45 -9.34
CA SER A 88 7.08 -16.92 -9.27
C SER A 88 8.07 -17.58 -8.30
N SER A 89 9.14 -16.86 -7.94
CA SER A 89 10.13 -17.32 -6.96
C SER A 89 10.80 -16.13 -6.27
N PRO A 90 11.27 -16.29 -5.01
CA PRO A 90 11.96 -15.21 -4.28
C PRO A 90 13.21 -14.69 -5.01
N GLN A 91 13.96 -15.56 -5.69
CA GLN A 91 15.14 -15.15 -6.47
C GLN A 91 14.79 -14.32 -7.72
N GLY A 92 13.52 -14.35 -8.15
CA GLY A 92 13.01 -13.54 -9.25
C GLY A 92 13.00 -12.03 -8.98
N VAL A 93 13.21 -11.60 -7.72
CA VAL A 93 13.26 -10.17 -7.37
C VAL A 93 14.43 -9.45 -8.05
N PHE A 94 15.62 -10.06 -8.10
CA PHE A 94 16.81 -9.44 -8.70
C PHE A 94 16.65 -9.18 -10.20
N PRO A 95 16.23 -10.15 -11.04
CA PRO A 95 15.99 -9.87 -12.45
C PRO A 95 14.84 -8.90 -12.67
N ALA A 96 13.79 -8.90 -11.82
CA ALA A 96 12.69 -7.94 -11.91
C ALA A 96 13.15 -6.49 -11.64
N VAL A 97 13.97 -6.28 -10.59
CA VAL A 97 14.60 -4.99 -10.31
C VAL A 97 15.52 -4.58 -11.46
N ALA A 98 16.36 -5.50 -11.94
CA ALA A 98 17.30 -5.22 -13.03
C ALA A 98 16.56 -4.79 -14.30
N GLN A 99 15.44 -5.44 -14.63
CA GLN A 99 14.60 -5.09 -15.77
C GLN A 99 14.00 -3.68 -15.64
N GLN A 100 13.46 -3.32 -14.47
CA GLN A 100 12.95 -1.95 -14.25
C GLN A 100 14.08 -0.89 -14.26
N LEU A 101 15.30 -1.29 -13.91
CA LEU A 101 16.48 -0.45 -14.05
C LEU A 101 17.02 -0.35 -15.48
N GLY A 102 16.46 -1.10 -16.44
CA GLY A 102 16.87 -1.12 -17.84
C GLY A 102 18.12 -1.95 -18.11
N LEU A 103 18.45 -2.89 -17.23
CA LEU A 103 19.56 -3.83 -17.41
C LEU A 103 19.10 -5.06 -18.20
N PRO A 104 19.99 -5.66 -19.02
CA PRO A 104 19.69 -6.90 -19.72
C PRO A 104 19.43 -8.04 -18.73
N ALA A 105 18.45 -8.88 -19.06
CA ALA A 105 18.04 -10.02 -18.23
C ALA A 105 19.24 -10.94 -17.97
N ALA A 106 19.56 -11.14 -16.69
CA ALA A 106 20.59 -12.08 -16.24
C ALA A 106 20.06 -12.78 -14.99
N ALA A 107 20.16 -14.11 -14.97
CA ALA A 107 19.69 -14.93 -13.87
C ALA A 107 20.82 -15.22 -12.87
N GLY A 108 20.45 -15.54 -11.63
CA GLY A 108 21.36 -16.00 -10.59
C GLY A 108 22.41 -14.96 -10.16
N ARG A 109 23.59 -15.45 -9.76
CA ARG A 109 24.68 -14.62 -9.21
C ARG A 109 25.22 -13.56 -10.18
N GLU A 110 25.12 -13.80 -11.48
CA GLU A 110 25.55 -12.82 -12.47
C GLU A 110 24.60 -11.63 -12.55
N GLY A 111 23.28 -11.87 -12.47
CA GLY A 111 22.28 -10.81 -12.36
C GLY A 111 22.49 -9.95 -11.11
N LEU A 112 22.76 -10.58 -9.97
CA LEU A 112 23.08 -9.88 -8.73
C LEU A 112 24.32 -8.99 -8.85
N ARG A 113 25.44 -9.53 -9.38
CA ARG A 113 26.66 -8.73 -9.61
C ARG A 113 26.46 -7.56 -10.56
N ARG A 114 25.61 -7.72 -11.58
CA ARG A 114 25.28 -6.62 -12.50
C ARG A 114 24.43 -5.56 -11.81
N LEU A 115 23.48 -5.98 -10.96
CA LEU A 115 22.68 -5.07 -10.15
C LEU A 115 23.55 -4.29 -9.16
N GLU A 116 24.45 -4.96 -8.44
CA GLU A 116 25.45 -4.34 -7.56
C GLU A 116 26.27 -3.28 -8.29
N LYS A 117 26.82 -3.63 -9.47
CA LYS A 117 27.57 -2.69 -10.31
C LYS A 117 26.74 -1.50 -10.77
N ARG A 118 25.44 -1.68 -11.04
CA ARG A 118 24.55 -0.58 -11.45
C ARG A 118 24.22 0.35 -10.29
N LEU A 119 23.99 -0.21 -9.10
CA LEU A 119 23.71 0.57 -7.89
C LEU A 119 24.98 1.29 -7.37
N THR A 120 26.16 0.74 -7.64
CA THR A 120 27.45 1.36 -7.29
C THR A 120 28.05 2.22 -8.41
N ALA A 121 27.40 2.30 -9.58
CA ALA A 121 27.83 3.20 -10.66
C ALA A 121 27.39 4.64 -10.36
N GLN A 122 28.09 5.61 -10.95
CA GLN A 122 27.62 7.00 -10.95
C GLN A 122 26.30 7.10 -11.72
N GLY A 123 25.27 7.66 -11.09
CA GLY A 123 23.93 7.74 -11.67
C GLY A 123 22.91 8.36 -10.73
N PRO A 124 21.65 8.49 -11.19
CA PRO A 124 20.57 9.00 -10.35
C PRO A 124 20.30 8.04 -9.18
N MET A 125 19.89 8.61 -8.06
CA MET A 125 19.46 7.87 -6.86
C MET A 125 18.38 6.85 -7.25
N VAL A 126 18.46 5.63 -6.71
CA VAL A 126 17.46 4.57 -6.98
C VAL A 126 16.56 4.38 -5.77
N LEU A 127 15.27 4.69 -5.92
CA LEU A 127 14.26 4.41 -4.90
C LEU A 127 13.64 3.04 -5.18
N LEU A 128 13.98 2.05 -4.37
CA LEU A 128 13.45 0.69 -4.50
C LEU A 128 12.27 0.50 -3.54
N VAL A 129 11.08 0.28 -4.09
CA VAL A 129 9.85 0.00 -3.36
C VAL A 129 9.48 -1.46 -3.56
N LEU A 130 9.55 -2.25 -2.50
CA LEU A 130 9.16 -3.67 -2.51
C LEU A 130 7.88 -3.84 -1.69
N ASP A 131 6.79 -4.25 -2.32
CA ASP A 131 5.50 -4.55 -1.66
C ASP A 131 5.34 -6.05 -1.41
N GLU A 132 4.62 -6.43 -0.35
CA GLU A 132 4.40 -7.82 0.10
C GLU A 132 5.71 -8.64 0.20
N LEU A 133 6.74 -8.05 0.83
CA LEU A 133 8.08 -8.62 0.95
C LEU A 133 8.14 -9.90 1.83
N ASP A 134 7.08 -10.23 2.55
CA ASP A 134 6.90 -11.53 3.23
C ASP A 134 6.99 -12.71 2.25
N GLN A 135 6.66 -12.51 0.97
CA GLN A 135 6.83 -13.54 -0.06
C GLN A 135 8.29 -13.90 -0.35
N LEU A 136 9.23 -13.00 0.00
CA LEU A 136 10.66 -13.25 -0.16
C LEU A 136 11.26 -13.99 1.04
N GLU A 137 10.48 -14.22 2.11
CA GLU A 137 10.92 -14.97 3.27
C GLU A 137 11.00 -16.48 2.96
N SER A 138 12.20 -16.93 2.62
CA SER A 138 12.55 -18.35 2.46
C SER A 138 13.25 -18.89 3.72
N LYS A 139 13.33 -20.22 3.88
CA LYS A 139 13.97 -20.90 5.02
C LYS A 139 15.43 -20.45 5.27
N GLY A 140 16.13 -19.96 4.25
CA GLY A 140 17.48 -19.40 4.36
C GLY A 140 17.56 -17.89 4.56
N GLN A 141 16.47 -17.14 4.32
CA GLN A 141 16.39 -15.66 4.33
C GLN A 141 17.47 -14.93 3.47
N ASP A 142 18.26 -15.65 2.67
CA ASP A 142 19.41 -15.11 1.93
C ASP A 142 19.02 -13.96 0.98
N VAL A 143 17.86 -14.06 0.34
CA VAL A 143 17.38 -13.04 -0.62
C VAL A 143 17.07 -11.71 0.09
N LEU A 144 16.40 -11.77 1.24
CA LEU A 144 16.06 -10.58 2.04
C LEU A 144 17.34 -9.88 2.52
N TYR A 145 18.28 -10.63 3.12
CA TYR A 145 19.54 -10.06 3.58
C TYR A 145 20.32 -9.45 2.43
N THR A 146 20.42 -10.15 1.29
CA THR A 146 21.09 -9.62 0.10
C THR A 146 20.44 -8.33 -0.36
N LEU A 147 19.10 -8.21 -0.39
CA LEU A 147 18.42 -6.97 -0.78
C LEU A 147 18.74 -5.81 0.16
N PHE A 148 18.75 -6.03 1.48
CA PHE A 148 19.11 -4.97 2.43
C PHE A 148 20.59 -4.62 2.36
N ASP A 149 21.47 -5.61 2.17
CA ASP A 149 22.90 -5.38 1.94
C ASP A 149 23.11 -4.52 0.69
N LEU A 150 22.38 -4.79 -0.42
CA LEU A 150 22.41 -3.98 -1.63
C LEU A 150 22.01 -2.52 -1.38
N VAL A 151 21.00 -2.28 -0.54
CA VAL A 151 20.52 -0.94 -0.18
C VAL A 151 21.55 -0.19 0.70
N LEU A 152 22.36 -0.93 1.46
CA LEU A 152 23.32 -0.38 2.43
C LEU A 152 24.77 -0.46 1.95
N LEU A 153 25.00 -0.79 0.68
CA LEU A 153 26.35 -0.86 0.11
C LEU A 153 27.06 0.50 0.26
N PRO A 154 28.23 0.55 0.92
CA PRO A 154 29.00 1.78 1.05
C PRO A 154 29.53 2.18 -0.33
N SER A 155 29.33 3.44 -0.70
CA SER A 155 29.76 3.93 -2.01
C SER A 155 30.39 5.32 -1.91
N PRO A 156 31.72 5.45 -2.04
CA PRO A 156 32.40 6.73 -2.16
C PRO A 156 32.53 7.14 -3.65
N PRO A 157 32.59 8.44 -4.05
CA PRO A 157 32.14 9.67 -3.38
C PRO A 157 30.84 10.29 -3.98
N HIS A 158 30.37 9.85 -5.15
CA HIS A 158 29.01 10.11 -5.67
C HIS A 158 28.41 8.94 -6.51
N PRO A 159 28.12 7.77 -5.91
CA PRO A 159 27.48 6.68 -6.65
C PRO A 159 25.96 6.65 -6.40
N ALA A 160 25.20 6.01 -7.29
CA ALA A 160 23.73 5.95 -7.31
C ALA A 160 23.15 5.27 -6.06
N LEU A 161 23.10 6.00 -4.96
CA LEU A 161 22.81 5.47 -3.65
C LEU A 161 21.38 4.89 -3.61
N PRO A 162 21.19 3.60 -3.33
CA PRO A 162 19.86 3.04 -3.23
C PRO A 162 19.18 3.51 -1.94
N ALA A 163 18.02 4.16 -2.06
CA ALA A 163 17.08 4.30 -0.95
C ALA A 163 16.07 3.15 -1.07
N GLY A 164 16.04 2.26 -0.08
CA GLY A 164 15.16 1.10 -0.06
C GLY A 164 13.94 1.33 0.83
N LEU A 165 12.75 1.32 0.25
CA LEU A 165 11.48 1.28 0.96
C LEU A 165 10.92 -0.15 0.86
N ALA A 166 11.12 -0.95 1.91
CA ALA A 166 10.66 -2.33 1.95
C ALA A 166 9.37 -2.40 2.78
N ASN A 167 8.25 -2.70 2.12
CA ASN A 167 6.96 -2.95 2.74
C ASN A 167 6.77 -4.47 2.86
N ALA A 168 6.69 -4.98 4.09
CA ALA A 168 6.41 -6.39 4.34
C ALA A 168 5.46 -6.54 5.52
N LEU A 169 4.59 -7.54 5.43
CA LEU A 169 3.96 -8.12 6.62
C LEU A 169 5.01 -8.59 7.62
N ASP A 170 4.63 -8.55 8.89
CA ASP A 170 5.45 -8.75 10.10
C ASP A 170 6.55 -9.81 9.96
N LEU A 171 7.70 -9.41 9.39
CA LEU A 171 8.97 -10.10 9.61
C LEU A 171 9.10 -10.21 11.12
N THR A 172 9.23 -11.45 11.61
CA THR A 172 9.29 -11.69 13.06
C THR A 172 10.35 -10.80 13.70
N ASP A 173 10.16 -10.38 14.96
CA ASP A 173 11.16 -9.61 15.71
C ASP A 173 12.55 -10.28 15.68
N ARG A 174 12.60 -11.61 15.50
CA ARG A 174 13.84 -12.37 15.28
C ARG A 174 14.50 -12.10 13.94
N SER A 175 13.72 -12.03 12.86
CA SER A 175 14.19 -11.68 11.51
C SER A 175 14.71 -10.23 11.51
N LEU A 176 13.97 -9.30 12.14
CA LEU A 176 14.37 -7.90 12.28
C LEU A 176 15.58 -7.70 13.20
N ALA A 177 15.65 -8.41 14.33
CA ALA A 177 16.81 -8.36 15.23
C ALA A 177 18.08 -8.92 14.56
N ARG A 178 17.96 -9.99 13.76
CA ARG A 178 19.07 -10.51 12.95
C ARG A 178 19.48 -9.54 11.85
N LEU A 179 18.52 -8.86 11.24
CA LEU A 179 18.78 -7.81 10.24
C LEU A 179 19.53 -6.63 10.88
N GLY A 180 19.05 -6.13 12.02
CA GLY A 180 19.68 -5.03 12.76
C GLY A 180 21.05 -5.39 13.36
N ALA A 181 21.29 -6.66 13.71
CA ALA A 181 22.59 -7.13 14.19
C ALA A 181 23.62 -7.31 13.06
N ARG A 182 23.17 -7.58 11.83
CA ARG A 182 24.03 -7.84 10.68
C ARG A 182 24.30 -6.60 9.83
N LEU A 183 23.36 -5.66 9.79
CA LEU A 183 23.47 -4.43 9.02
C LEU A 183 24.08 -3.31 9.87
N ALA A 184 25.01 -2.55 9.30
CA ALA A 184 25.62 -1.37 9.94
C ALA A 184 24.63 -0.20 10.17
N GLY A 185 23.38 -0.34 9.73
CA GLY A 185 22.28 0.58 10.00
C GLY A 185 20.96 -0.20 10.08
N SER A 186 20.28 -0.08 11.22
CA SER A 186 18.95 -0.68 11.38
C SER A 186 17.94 0.04 10.48
N PRO A 187 17.06 -0.69 9.78
CA PRO A 187 16.00 -0.06 9.02
C PRO A 187 15.11 0.74 9.98
N ARG A 188 14.72 1.95 9.58
CA ARG A 188 13.71 2.71 10.30
C ARG A 188 12.40 1.93 10.22
N LEU A 189 11.78 1.67 11.36
CA LEU A 189 10.57 0.87 11.45
C LEU A 189 9.34 1.78 11.55
N LEU A 190 8.36 1.56 10.68
CA LEU A 190 7.07 2.25 10.69
C LEU A 190 5.93 1.24 10.79
N HIS A 191 5.23 1.26 11.92
CA HIS A 191 4.13 0.34 12.19
C HIS A 191 2.78 0.92 11.78
N PHE A 192 2.05 0.20 10.93
CA PHE A 192 0.66 0.48 10.59
C PHE A 192 -0.26 -0.35 11.50
N LEU A 193 -0.66 0.27 12.61
CA LEU A 193 -1.62 -0.33 13.55
C LEU A 193 -2.98 -0.57 12.88
N PRO A 194 -3.76 -1.59 13.29
CA PRO A 194 -5.14 -1.74 12.85
C PRO A 194 -5.97 -0.47 13.03
N TYR A 195 -6.93 -0.22 12.14
CA TYR A 195 -7.73 0.99 12.22
C TYR A 195 -8.64 1.00 13.46
N THR A 196 -8.69 2.15 14.14
CA THR A 196 -9.62 2.38 15.25
C THR A 196 -11.05 2.60 14.74
N ARG A 197 -12.02 2.50 15.65
CA ARG A 197 -13.43 2.82 15.35
C ARG A 197 -13.59 4.21 14.72
N GLU A 198 -12.91 5.22 15.25
CA GLU A 198 -13.01 6.60 14.78
C GLU A 198 -12.43 6.75 13.38
N GLN A 199 -11.26 6.13 13.15
CA GLN A 199 -10.62 6.12 11.84
C GLN A 199 -11.48 5.43 10.78
N LEU A 200 -12.02 4.23 11.08
CA LEU A 200 -12.93 3.53 10.17
C LEU A 200 -14.22 4.32 9.91
N SER A 201 -14.79 4.96 10.93
CA SER A 201 -15.99 5.80 10.76
C SER A 201 -15.72 6.97 9.83
N THR A 202 -14.58 7.65 10.01
CA THR A 202 -14.14 8.77 9.17
C THR A 202 -13.93 8.33 7.72
N ILE A 203 -13.25 7.20 7.52
CA ILE A 203 -13.03 6.63 6.18
C ILE A 203 -14.37 6.33 5.49
N LEU A 204 -15.32 5.70 6.19
CA LEU A 204 -16.63 5.37 5.63
C LEU A 204 -17.45 6.62 5.30
N GLN A 205 -17.47 7.60 6.20
CA GLN A 205 -18.19 8.87 6.01
C GLN A 205 -17.65 9.66 4.82
N GLU A 206 -16.33 9.78 4.70
CA GLU A 206 -15.70 10.50 3.60
C GLU A 206 -16.02 9.84 2.26
N ARG A 207 -15.94 8.50 2.18
CA ARG A 207 -16.28 7.75 0.97
C ARG A 207 -17.74 7.98 0.60
N LEU A 208 -18.65 7.84 1.55
CA LEU A 208 -20.08 8.02 1.26
C LEU A 208 -20.46 9.48 0.97
N GLY A 209 -19.71 10.45 1.52
CA GLY A 209 -19.88 11.87 1.25
C GLY A 209 -19.55 12.29 -0.18
N GLN A 210 -18.81 11.46 -0.94
CA GLN A 210 -18.55 11.69 -2.37
C GLN A 210 -19.74 11.31 -3.27
N VAL A 211 -20.74 10.61 -2.72
CA VAL A 211 -21.96 10.24 -3.46
C VAL A 211 -22.93 11.42 -3.42
N ALA A 212 -23.29 11.95 -4.59
CA ALA A 212 -24.28 13.02 -4.69
C ALA A 212 -25.70 12.45 -4.48
N GLY A 213 -26.36 12.85 -3.39
CA GLY A 213 -27.74 12.46 -3.09
C GLY A 213 -28.06 12.39 -1.60
N ASP A 214 -29.23 11.86 -1.27
CA ASP A 214 -29.64 11.58 0.11
C ASP A 214 -28.72 10.56 0.78
N THR A 215 -28.57 10.68 2.10
CA THR A 215 -27.82 9.75 2.95
C THR A 215 -28.33 8.32 2.78
N ILE A 216 -27.59 7.50 2.04
CA ILE A 216 -27.90 6.08 1.80
C ILE A 216 -27.74 5.27 3.08
N LEU A 217 -26.79 5.65 3.93
CA LEU A 217 -26.48 5.00 5.19
C LEU A 217 -26.42 6.03 6.31
N ASP A 218 -27.16 5.77 7.39
CA ASP A 218 -27.15 6.61 8.57
C ASP A 218 -25.78 6.59 9.27
N THR A 219 -25.40 7.73 9.83
CA THR A 219 -24.16 7.88 10.62
C THR A 219 -24.08 6.87 11.76
N ALA A 220 -25.21 6.54 12.39
CA ALA A 220 -25.26 5.52 13.45
C ALA A 220 -24.92 4.11 12.93
N ALA A 221 -25.37 3.75 11.72
CA ALA A 221 -25.04 2.48 11.09
C ALA A 221 -23.55 2.40 10.73
N LEU A 222 -22.97 3.50 10.22
CA LEU A 222 -21.53 3.57 9.93
C LEU A 222 -20.69 3.40 11.19
N GLN A 223 -21.07 4.09 12.28
CA GLN A 223 -20.38 3.95 13.57
C GLN A 223 -20.50 2.53 14.16
N PHE A 224 -21.65 1.87 13.98
CA PHE A 224 -21.85 0.49 14.39
C PHE A 224 -20.96 -0.46 13.60
N CYS A 225 -20.92 -0.33 12.26
CA CYS A 225 -20.05 -1.10 11.39
C CYS A 225 -18.58 -0.93 11.79
N ALA A 226 -18.13 0.33 11.92
CA ALA A 226 -16.77 0.67 12.31
C ALA A 226 -16.40 0.05 13.67
N ARG A 227 -17.27 0.13 14.68
CA ARG A 227 -17.05 -0.47 16.00
C ARG A 227 -16.90 -1.98 15.94
N LYS A 228 -17.73 -2.65 15.13
CA LYS A 228 -17.68 -4.12 14.98
C LYS A 228 -16.41 -4.56 14.25
N VAL A 229 -16.04 -3.88 13.17
CA VAL A 229 -14.85 -4.23 12.39
C VAL A 229 -13.56 -3.94 13.17
N SER A 230 -13.49 -2.80 13.86
CA SER A 230 -12.31 -2.45 14.68
C SER A 230 -12.08 -3.44 15.82
N ALA A 231 -13.16 -3.96 16.43
CA ALA A 231 -13.07 -4.94 17.51
C ALA A 231 -12.56 -6.32 17.06
N VAL A 232 -12.78 -6.68 15.79
CA VAL A 232 -12.42 -8.00 15.25
C VAL A 232 -11.08 -7.98 14.52
N SER A 233 -10.83 -6.95 13.71
CA SER A 233 -9.64 -6.92 12.84
C SER A 233 -9.05 -5.55 12.57
N GLY A 234 -9.86 -4.49 12.52
CA GLY A 234 -9.40 -3.15 12.11
C GLY A 234 -8.98 -3.06 10.65
N ASP A 235 -9.51 -3.93 9.78
CA ASP A 235 -9.27 -3.93 8.33
C ASP A 235 -10.31 -3.03 7.62
N ALA A 236 -9.83 -2.00 6.92
CA ALA A 236 -10.70 -1.08 6.19
C ALA A 236 -11.41 -1.73 4.99
N ARG A 237 -10.81 -2.76 4.36
CA ARG A 237 -11.42 -3.49 3.23
C ARG A 237 -12.71 -4.17 3.70
N LYS A 238 -12.66 -4.83 4.87
CA LYS A 238 -13.84 -5.48 5.47
C LYS A 238 -14.94 -4.49 5.80
N ALA A 239 -14.60 -3.32 6.35
CA ALA A 239 -15.58 -2.28 6.63
C ALA A 239 -16.29 -1.79 5.35
N LEU A 240 -15.53 -1.51 4.29
CA LEU A 240 -16.07 -1.10 3.00
C LEU A 240 -16.94 -2.19 2.36
N ASP A 241 -16.51 -3.45 2.40
CA ASP A 241 -17.26 -4.59 1.85
C ASP A 241 -18.57 -4.82 2.60
N ILE A 242 -18.61 -4.66 3.92
CA ILE A 242 -19.85 -4.78 4.71
C ILE A 242 -20.84 -3.70 4.29
N CYS A 243 -20.40 -2.45 4.19
CA CYS A 243 -21.24 -1.35 3.73
C CYS A 243 -21.73 -1.57 2.30
N ARG A 244 -20.87 -2.06 1.40
CA ARG A 244 -21.25 -2.36 0.01
C ARG A 244 -22.34 -3.43 -0.05
N ARG A 245 -22.18 -4.52 0.71
CA ARG A 245 -23.17 -5.60 0.79
C ARG A 245 -24.50 -5.12 1.37
N ALA A 246 -24.47 -4.26 2.40
CA ALA A 246 -25.70 -3.68 2.95
C ALA A 246 -26.47 -2.88 1.89
N VAL A 247 -25.77 -2.08 1.08
CA VAL A 247 -26.38 -1.35 -0.05
C VAL A 247 -26.92 -2.29 -1.13
N GLU A 248 -26.21 -3.37 -1.44
CA GLU A 248 -26.66 -4.38 -2.41
C GLU A 248 -27.96 -5.08 -1.97
N VAL A 249 -28.08 -5.43 -0.69
CA VAL A 249 -29.30 -6.05 -0.14
C VAL A 249 -30.49 -5.11 -0.24
N VAL A 250 -30.33 -3.85 0.16
CA VAL A 250 -31.39 -2.85 0.08
C VAL A 250 -31.81 -2.59 -1.37
N GLU A 251 -30.87 -2.52 -2.31
CA GLU A 251 -31.20 -2.35 -3.74
C GLU A 251 -32.01 -3.54 -4.28
N LEU A 252 -31.70 -4.77 -3.86
CA LEU A 252 -32.45 -5.97 -4.24
C LEU A 252 -33.87 -5.96 -3.67
N GLU A 253 -34.05 -5.55 -2.42
CA GLU A 253 -35.37 -5.43 -1.78
C GLU A 253 -36.22 -4.33 -2.44
N VAL A 254 -35.64 -3.17 -2.73
CA VAL A 254 -36.35 -2.08 -3.41
C VAL A 254 -36.78 -2.53 -4.81
N ARG A 255 -35.91 -3.23 -5.55
CA ARG A 255 -36.24 -3.79 -6.87
C ARG A 255 -37.35 -4.84 -6.82
N SER A 256 -37.33 -5.75 -5.85
CA SER A 256 -38.36 -6.78 -5.72
C SER A 256 -39.71 -6.16 -5.34
N GLN A 257 -39.72 -5.16 -4.45
CA GLN A 257 -40.95 -4.43 -4.09
C GLN A 257 -41.51 -3.58 -5.23
N THR A 258 -40.66 -3.03 -6.13
CA THR A 258 -41.14 -2.29 -7.31
C THR A 258 -41.77 -3.19 -8.36
N LEU A 259 -41.28 -4.44 -8.51
CA LEU A 259 -41.91 -5.44 -9.38
C LEU A 259 -43.26 -5.94 -8.84
N LEU A 260 -43.51 -5.78 -7.54
CA LEU A 260 -44.74 -6.22 -6.87
C LEU A 260 -45.82 -5.12 -6.77
N LYS A 261 -45.57 -3.89 -7.23
CA LYS A 261 -46.63 -2.87 -7.33
C LYS A 261 -47.49 -3.12 -8.58
N PRO A 262 -48.80 -3.40 -8.45
CA PRO A 262 -49.69 -3.51 -9.60
C PRO A 262 -49.73 -2.18 -10.37
N LEU A 263 -49.88 -2.26 -11.70
CA LEU A 263 -50.20 -1.08 -12.52
C LEU A 263 -51.39 -0.33 -11.88
N PRO A 264 -51.36 1.02 -11.82
CA PRO A 264 -52.54 1.76 -11.41
C PRO A 264 -53.66 1.39 -12.39
N SER A 265 -54.74 0.83 -11.85
CA SER A 265 -56.00 0.62 -12.56
C SER A 265 -56.42 2.00 -13.09
N GLY A 266 -56.26 2.21 -14.39
CA GLY A 266 -56.78 3.40 -15.04
C GLY A 266 -58.30 3.39 -14.95
N GLU A 267 -58.85 4.44 -14.33
CA GLU A 267 -60.23 4.89 -14.54
C GLU A 267 -60.39 5.49 -15.95
#